data_AF-A0A8X7C092-F1
#
_entry.id   AF-A0A8X7C092-F1
#
_cell.length_a   1.000
_cell.length_b   1.000
_cell.length_c   1.000
_cell.angle_alpha   90.00
_cell.angle_beta   90.00
_cell.angle_gamma   90.00
#
_symmetry.space_group_name_H-M   'P 1'
#
loop_
_entity.id
_entity.type
_entity.pdbx_description
1 polymer ?
#
loop_
_entity_poly.entity_id
_entity_poly.type
_entity_poly.pdbx_seq_one_letter_code
_entity_poly.pdbx_strand_id
1 'polypeptide(L)'
;MIYNGAPLAALGDVVVVTVNYRLGSLGFLTTGTEDAPGNVGLYDILEALKWVNQNIEAFGGDSSKITLAGQGAGSVAVGLLSTSPSLRTLPKTDHGKWISC
;
A
#
# COMPACT_ATOMS: atom_id res chain seq x y z
N MET A 1 8.12 6.14 -15.95
CA MET A 1 7.93 5.38 -14.69
C MET A 1 8.29 3.93 -14.98
N ILE A 2 9.18 3.33 -14.18
CA ILE A 2 9.65 1.94 -14.37
C ILE A 2 8.57 0.91 -14.02
N TYR A 3 7.55 1.32 -13.27
CA TYR A 3 6.42 0.49 -12.85
C TYR A 3 5.24 0.66 -13.81
N ASN A 4 5.29 -0.02 -14.97
CA ASN A 4 4.12 -0.16 -15.84
C ASN A 4 3.33 -1.42 -15.43
N GLY A 5 2.13 -1.23 -14.87
CA GLY A 5 1.26 -2.31 -14.43
C GLY A 5 0.52 -3.04 -15.55
N ALA A 6 0.51 -2.51 -16.79
CA ALA A 6 -0.29 -3.06 -17.88
C ALA A 6 0.03 -4.53 -18.22
N PRO A 7 1.30 -4.99 -18.27
CA PRO A 7 1.60 -6.39 -18.53
C PRO A 7 1.07 -7.32 -17.43
N LEU A 8 1.18 -6.92 -16.16
CA LEU A 8 0.70 -7.72 -15.03
C LEU A 8 -0.83 -7.79 -15.01
N ALA A 9 -1.50 -6.67 -15.30
CA ALA A 9 -2.96 -6.64 -15.40
C ALA A 9 -3.47 -7.55 -16.53
N ALA A 10 -2.83 -7.48 -17.71
CA ALA A 10 -3.24 -8.25 -18.87
C ALA A 10 -2.96 -9.76 -18.76
N LEU A 11 -1.84 -10.15 -18.15
CA LEU A 11 -1.43 -11.56 -18.04
C LEU A 11 -1.96 -12.25 -16.79
N GLY A 12 -2.17 -11.49 -15.70
CA GLY A 12 -2.55 -12.03 -14.40
C GLY A 12 -4.05 -12.03 -14.12
N ASP A 13 -4.86 -11.40 -14.98
CA ASP A 13 -6.29 -11.14 -14.71
C ASP A 13 -6.51 -10.46 -13.35
N VAL A 14 -5.77 -9.36 -13.13
CA VAL A 14 -5.77 -8.59 -11.89
C VAL A 14 -5.85 -7.09 -12.16
N VAL A 15 -6.43 -6.35 -11.22
CA VAL A 15 -6.35 -4.88 -11.21
C VAL A 15 -5.05 -4.46 -10.54
N VAL A 16 -4.22 -3.69 -11.25
CA VAL A 16 -2.96 -3.16 -10.71
C VAL A 16 -3.12 -1.68 -10.36
N VAL A 17 -2.89 -1.35 -9.09
CA VAL A 17 -2.89 0.03 -8.59
C VAL A 17 -1.48 0.42 -8.17
N THR A 18 -0.96 1.52 -8.69
CA THR A 18 0.29 2.13 -8.25
C THR A 18 0.00 3.43 -7.50
N VAL A 19 0.72 3.69 -6.43
CA VAL A 19 0.47 4.83 -5.54
C VAL A 19 1.77 5.57 -5.27
N ASN A 20 1.67 6.89 -5.18
CA ASN A 20 2.78 7.72 -4.72
C ASN A 20 2.64 7.98 -3.23
N TYR A 21 3.76 8.02 -2.52
CA TYR A 21 3.81 8.38 -1.10
C TYR A 21 5.03 9.27 -0.85
N ARG A 22 4.99 10.06 0.23
CA ARG A 22 6.08 10.98 0.55
C ARG A 22 7.36 10.22 0.93
N LEU A 23 8.50 10.72 0.44
CA LEU A 23 9.84 10.16 0.66
C LEU A 23 10.74 11.15 1.41
N GLY A 24 11.90 10.66 1.86
CA GLY A 24 12.91 11.49 2.53
C GLY A 24 12.37 12.19 3.77
N SER A 25 12.84 13.41 4.03
CA SER A 25 12.38 14.21 5.18
C SER A 25 10.88 14.50 5.13
N LEU A 26 10.29 14.68 3.94
CA LEU A 26 8.85 14.96 3.82
C LEU A 26 7.96 13.77 4.23
N GLY A 27 8.48 12.53 4.13
CA GLY A 27 7.74 11.33 4.50
C GLY A 27 8.10 10.78 5.88
N PHE A 28 9.33 11.00 6.33
CA PHE A 28 9.89 10.24 7.46
C PHE A 28 10.63 11.08 8.50
N LEU A 29 10.65 12.41 8.37
CA LEU A 29 11.18 13.26 9.43
C LEU A 29 10.37 13.08 10.71
N THR A 30 11.06 12.89 11.83
CA THR A 30 10.46 12.86 13.16
C THR A 30 11.35 13.59 14.15
N THR A 31 10.73 14.36 15.04
CA THR A 31 11.38 14.93 16.23
C THR A 31 11.06 14.13 17.48
N GLY A 32 10.26 13.06 17.37
CA GLY A 32 9.71 12.33 18.51
C GLY A 32 8.67 13.11 19.31
N THR A 33 8.18 14.24 18.78
CA THR A 33 7.11 15.06 19.37
C THR A 33 5.84 15.01 18.52
N GLU A 34 4.72 15.49 19.05
CA GLU A 34 3.45 15.50 18.34
C GLU A 34 3.46 16.38 17.06
N ASP A 35 4.30 17.41 17.02
CA ASP A 35 4.40 18.30 15.85
C ASP A 35 5.06 17.63 14.63
N ALA A 36 5.93 16.63 14.86
CA ALA A 36 6.53 15.82 13.81
C ALA A 36 6.68 14.37 14.29
N PRO A 37 5.57 13.59 14.29
CA PRO A 37 5.54 12.23 14.82
C PRO A 37 6.26 11.23 13.89
N GLY A 38 6.48 11.59 12.63
CA GLY A 38 7.10 10.73 11.62
C GLY A 38 6.13 9.78 10.92
N ASN A 39 6.68 8.87 10.12
CA ASN A 39 5.96 7.83 9.37
C ASN A 39 4.84 8.34 8.44
N VAL A 40 4.89 9.61 8.07
CA VAL A 40 3.91 10.25 7.19
C VAL A 40 3.81 9.54 5.84
N GLY A 41 4.92 9.06 5.29
CA GLY A 41 4.94 8.25 4.08
C GLY A 41 4.24 6.90 4.23
N LEU A 42 4.24 6.29 5.42
CA LEU A 42 3.46 5.06 5.68
C LEU A 42 1.97 5.38 5.79
N TYR A 43 1.61 6.52 6.37
CA TYR A 43 0.23 6.98 6.42
C TYR A 43 -0.33 7.29 5.03
N ASP A 44 0.49 7.84 4.12
CA ASP A 44 0.08 8.03 2.71
C ASP A 44 -0.31 6.69 2.06
N ILE A 45 0.49 5.64 2.27
CA ILE A 45 0.19 4.30 1.75
C ILE A 45 -1.08 3.73 2.41
N LEU A 46 -1.27 3.95 3.71
CA LEU A 46 -2.47 3.51 4.43
C LEU A 46 -3.74 4.20 3.92
N GLU A 47 -3.70 5.51 3.69
CA GLU A 47 -4.82 6.26 3.12
C GLU A 47 -5.11 5.84 1.68
N ALA A 48 -4.07 5.57 0.89
CA ALA A 48 -4.24 5.01 -0.45
C ALA A 48 -4.91 3.63 -0.40
N LEU A 49 -4.54 2.76 0.55
CA LEU A 49 -5.19 1.47 0.75
C LEU A 49 -6.66 1.59 1.16
N LYS A 50 -7.00 2.54 2.03
CA LYS A 50 -8.40 2.85 2.37
C LYS A 50 -9.19 3.27 1.14
N TRP A 51 -8.61 4.17 0.33
CA TRP A 51 -9.23 4.61 -0.91
C TRP A 51 -9.44 3.45 -1.88
N VAL A 52 -8.43 2.60 -2.09
CA VAL A 52 -8.55 1.41 -2.95
C VAL A 52 -9.66 0.50 -2.41
N ASN A 53 -9.66 0.17 -1.12
CA ASN A 53 -10.69 -0.70 -0.54
C ASN A 53 -12.11 -0.15 -0.75
N GLN A 54 -12.31 1.17 -0.66
CA GLN A 54 -13.62 1.81 -0.85
C GLN A 54 -14.06 1.94 -2.31
N ASN A 55 -13.13 1.93 -3.27
CA ASN A 55 -13.42 2.32 -4.65
C ASN A 55 -13.12 1.23 -5.70
N ILE A 56 -12.35 0.19 -5.36
CA ILE A 56 -11.79 -0.73 -6.37
C ILE A 56 -12.86 -1.53 -7.13
N GLU A 57 -14.03 -1.74 -6.53
CA GLU A 57 -15.15 -2.43 -7.18
C GLU A 57 -15.66 -1.67 -8.41
N ALA A 58 -15.61 -0.33 -8.41
CA ALA A 58 -15.98 0.48 -9.57
C ALA A 58 -15.01 0.30 -10.76
N PHE A 59 -13.83 -0.25 -10.52
CA PHE A 59 -12.80 -0.54 -11.53
C PHE A 59 -12.73 -2.03 -11.88
N GLY A 60 -13.69 -2.83 -11.41
CA GLY A 60 -13.75 -4.28 -11.66
C GLY A 60 -12.85 -5.12 -10.75
N GLY A 61 -12.32 -4.56 -9.67
CA GLY A 61 -11.60 -5.33 -8.65
C GLY A 61 -12.50 -5.84 -7.53
N ASP A 62 -11.92 -6.62 -6.62
CA ASP A 62 -12.60 -7.20 -5.46
C ASP A 62 -11.98 -6.61 -4.18
N SER A 63 -12.77 -5.83 -3.43
CA SER A 63 -12.32 -5.14 -2.21
C SER A 63 -11.84 -6.09 -1.11
N SER A 64 -12.25 -7.37 -1.16
CA SER A 64 -11.82 -8.43 -0.23
C SER A 64 -10.52 -9.13 -0.65
N LYS A 65 -10.03 -8.87 -1.87
CA LYS A 65 -8.84 -9.52 -2.45
C LYS A 65 -7.76 -8.51 -2.84
N ILE A 66 -7.39 -7.64 -1.90
CA ILE A 66 -6.29 -6.69 -2.10
C ILE A 66 -4.99 -7.31 -1.59
N THR A 67 -3.99 -7.38 -2.47
CA THR A 67 -2.62 -7.78 -2.14
C THR A 67 -1.70 -6.56 -2.24
N LEU A 68 -0.96 -6.27 -1.16
CA LEU A 68 0.06 -5.22 -1.16
C LEU A 68 1.41 -5.81 -1.56
N ALA A 69 2.06 -5.22 -2.57
CA ALA A 69 3.36 -5.63 -3.07
C ALA A 69 4.29 -4.42 -3.21
N GLY A 70 5.60 -4.63 -3.04
CA GLY A 70 6.60 -3.58 -3.17
C GLY A 70 8.02 -4.14 -3.14
N GLN A 71 8.96 -3.39 -3.72
CA GLN A 71 10.37 -3.75 -3.84
C GLN A 71 11.24 -2.71 -3.08
N GLY A 72 12.37 -3.14 -2.51
CA GLY A 72 13.30 -2.26 -1.79
C GLY A 72 12.65 -1.56 -0.59
N ALA A 73 12.66 -0.23 -0.55
CA ALA A 73 11.96 0.52 0.49
C ALA A 73 10.45 0.23 0.52
N GLY A 74 9.86 -0.14 -0.63
CA GLY A 74 8.47 -0.57 -0.72
C GLY A 74 8.19 -1.88 0.02
N SER A 75 9.10 -2.86 -0.06
CA SER A 75 8.90 -4.15 0.66
C SER A 75 8.99 -3.97 2.17
N VAL A 76 9.86 -3.07 2.63
CA VAL A 76 9.93 -2.68 4.05
C VAL A 76 8.63 -2.01 4.49
N ALA A 77 8.07 -1.10 3.68
CA ALA A 77 6.77 -0.48 3.97
C ALA A 77 5.64 -1.52 4.03
N VAL A 78 5.61 -2.49 3.11
CA VAL A 78 4.66 -3.62 3.15
C VAL A 78 4.78 -4.39 4.47
N GLY A 79 6.00 -4.74 4.88
CA GLY A 79 6.23 -5.46 6.13
C GLY A 79 5.81 -4.67 7.38
N LEU A 80 6.14 -3.38 7.43
CA LEU A 80 5.74 -2.49 8.53
C LEU A 80 4.21 -2.34 8.62
N LEU A 81 3.53 -2.15 7.49
CA LEU A 81 2.07 -2.04 7.47
C LEU A 81 1.40 -3.36 7.85
N SER A 82 1.96 -4.50 7.43
CA SER A 82 1.43 -5.83 7.73
C SER A 82 1.47 -6.18 9.21
N THR A 83 2.42 -5.62 9.96
CA THR A 83 2.50 -5.77 11.41
C THR A 83 1.74 -4.69 12.18
N SER A 84 1.36 -3.60 11.50
CA SER A 84 0.65 -2.47 12.12
C SER A 84 -0.81 -2.81 12.47
N PRO A 85 -1.28 -2.47 13.69
CA PRO A 85 -2.70 -2.57 14.04
C PRO A 85 -3.60 -1.76 13.09
N SER A 86 -3.09 -0.66 12.53
CA SER A 86 -3.85 0.23 11.63
C SER A 86 -4.25 -0.43 10.32
N LEU A 87 -3.60 -1.53 9.91
CA LEU A 87 -4.00 -2.30 8.73
C LEU A 87 -5.09 -3.33 9.07
N ARG A 88 -5.17 -3.82 10.32
CA ARG A 88 -6.20 -4.79 10.75
C ARG A 88 -7.61 -4.21 10.79
N THR A 89 -7.73 -2.89 10.78
CA THR A 89 -9.02 -2.20 10.75
C THR A 89 -9.63 -2.16 9.34
N LEU A 90 -8.87 -2.50 8.29
CA LEU A 90 -9.40 -2.67 6.95
C LEU A 90 -10.14 -4.02 6.84
N PRO A 91 -11.30 -4.07 6.14
CA PRO A 91 -12.01 -5.32 5.86
C PRO A 91 -11.05 -6.33 5.21
N LYS A 92 -11.07 -7.57 5.71
CA LYS A 92 -10.13 -8.66 5.43
C LYS A 92 -9.52 -8.59 4.02
N THR A 93 -8.30 -8.10 3.94
CA THR A 93 -7.40 -8.41 2.85
C THR A 93 -6.88 -9.82 3.08
N ASP A 94 -6.88 -10.67 2.06
CA ASP A 94 -6.37 -12.04 2.16
C ASP A 94 -4.89 -12.00 2.59
N HIS A 95 -4.64 -12.21 3.89
CA HIS A 95 -3.32 -12.20 4.52
C HIS A 95 -2.42 -13.38 4.07
N GLY A 96 -2.85 -14.14 3.05
CA GLY A 96 -2.32 -15.46 2.70
C GLY A 96 -1.47 -15.55 1.43
N LYS A 97 -1.28 -14.49 0.64
CA LYS A 97 -0.44 -14.55 -0.59
C LYS A 97 0.50 -13.37 -0.72
N TRP A 98 1.71 -13.57 -0.21
CA TRP A 98 2.84 -12.66 -0.41
C TRP A 98 3.42 -12.89 -1.80
N ILE A 99 3.05 -12.07 -2.78
CA ILE A 99 3.80 -12.00 -4.03
C ILE A 99 5.03 -11.13 -3.75
N SER A 100 6.17 -11.80 -3.57
CA SER A 100 7.48 -11.17 -3.63
C SER A 100 7.72 -10.69 -5.07
N CYS A 101 7.94 -9.39 -5.25
CA CYS A 101 8.60 -8.82 -6.42
C CYS A 101 9.73 -7.92 -5.94
#